data_AF-A0A6G2XLR3-F1
#
_entry.id   AF-A0A6G2XLR3-F1
#
_cell.length_a   1.000
_cell.length_b   1.000
_cell.length_c   1.000
_cell.angle_alpha   90.00
_cell.angle_beta   90.00
_cell.angle_gamma   90.00
#
_symmetry.space_group_name_H-M   'P 1'
#
loop_
_entity.id
_entity.type
_entity.pdbx_description
1 polymer ?
#
loop_
_entity_poly.entity_id
_entity_poly.type
_entity_poly.pdbx_seq_one_letter_code
_entity_poly.pdbx_strand_id
1 'polypeptide(L)'
;MSNLDRQAVPAVCGGRGFVVAEPVRELLSPRRVQLGESTEVRRLLPNLGRRMVGAWCFVDHYGPDDIADEPGMQVPPHPHMGLQTVSWLKEGEVLHRDSTGSLQTIRPGELGLMTSGRAISHSEESPRPHARLLHGAQLWVALPDAHRHTDPHFEHHADLPTVTAPGLRATLILGGLDGARSPGTAYTPIVGADLALSRGADVRLPLDPDFEYAVLSMSGEAHVDGVPVLPGSMLYLGCGRTELPLRADADASVMLLGGEPFEEELIMFWNWIGRSQEEIAQARRDWMEGTRFGEVKGYDGPPLPAPELPPTPLKPRGRTR
;
A
#
# COMPACT_ATOMS: atom_id res chain seq x y z
N MET A 1 -32.41 16.18 -2.36
CA MET A 1 -32.76 17.53 -2.86
C MET A 1 -32.04 17.73 -4.18
N SER A 2 -32.76 17.79 -5.30
CA SER A 2 -32.19 17.92 -6.65
C SER A 2 -31.90 19.39 -6.95
N ASN A 3 -30.67 19.70 -7.35
CA ASN A 3 -30.28 21.03 -7.81
C ASN A 3 -31.02 21.37 -9.12
N LEU A 4 -31.71 22.52 -9.17
CA LEU A 4 -32.57 22.98 -10.27
C LEU A 4 -31.99 24.20 -10.99
N ASP A 5 -30.68 24.44 -10.88
CA ASP A 5 -30.07 25.62 -11.47
C ASP A 5 -30.00 25.53 -13.01
N ARG A 6 -30.56 26.55 -13.67
CA ARG A 6 -30.71 26.63 -15.14
C ARG A 6 -29.58 27.41 -15.82
N GLN A 7 -28.59 27.88 -15.06
CA GLN A 7 -27.38 28.52 -15.58
C GLN A 7 -26.14 27.92 -14.92
N ALA A 8 -25.83 26.68 -15.27
CA ALA A 8 -24.56 26.07 -14.90
C ALA A 8 -23.43 26.81 -15.64
N VAL A 9 -22.58 27.51 -14.88
CA VAL A 9 -21.31 28.04 -15.40
C VAL A 9 -20.34 26.87 -15.46
N PRO A 10 -19.73 26.56 -16.63
CA PRO A 10 -18.71 25.53 -16.71
C PRO A 10 -17.52 25.90 -15.82
N ALA A 11 -17.14 25.01 -14.90
CA ALA A 11 -15.89 25.11 -14.17
C ALA A 11 -14.83 24.27 -14.89
N VAL A 12 -13.64 24.85 -15.07
CA VAL A 12 -12.46 24.09 -15.49
C VAL A 12 -12.05 23.21 -14.32
N CYS A 13 -12.10 21.89 -14.48
CA CYS A 13 -11.50 20.94 -13.56
C CYS A 13 -9.99 20.84 -13.88
N GLY A 14 -9.16 21.00 -12.86
CA GLY A 14 -7.70 20.98 -12.95
C GLY A 14 -7.03 22.32 -12.65
N GLY A 15 -6.02 22.29 -11.76
CA GLY A 15 -5.20 23.45 -11.38
C GLY A 15 -5.60 24.11 -10.06
N ARG A 16 -4.97 23.70 -8.94
CA ARG A 16 -5.04 24.43 -7.66
C ARG A 16 -3.64 24.73 -7.10
N GLY A 17 -3.14 25.91 -7.45
CA GLY A 17 -2.53 26.93 -6.58
C GLY A 17 -1.32 26.64 -5.67
N PHE A 18 -1.13 25.46 -5.08
CA PHE A 18 -0.09 25.25 -4.06
C PHE A 18 0.59 23.87 -4.05
N VAL A 19 0.36 23.03 -5.06
CA VAL A 19 1.30 21.95 -5.38
C VAL A 19 1.60 22.04 -6.86
N VAL A 20 2.87 22.20 -7.24
CA VAL A 20 3.32 22.06 -8.63
C VAL A 20 3.19 20.58 -8.97
N ALA A 21 1.97 20.14 -9.30
CA ALA A 21 1.66 18.76 -9.63
C ALA A 21 1.96 18.54 -11.13
N GLU A 22 3.22 18.75 -11.49
CA GLU A 22 3.74 18.48 -12.83
C GLU A 22 4.37 17.08 -12.87
N PRO A 23 4.55 16.52 -14.07
CA PRO A 23 5.36 15.32 -14.23
C PRO A 23 6.78 15.51 -13.67
N VAL A 24 7.16 14.69 -12.69
CA VAL A 24 8.51 14.64 -12.12
C VAL A 24 9.09 13.23 -12.18
N ARG A 25 10.38 13.09 -11.96
CA ARG A 25 11.05 11.78 -11.86
C ARG A 25 11.91 11.80 -10.61
N GLU A 26 11.33 11.39 -9.48
CA GLU A 26 11.97 11.41 -8.16
C GLU A 26 12.26 9.97 -7.72
N LEU A 27 13.53 9.55 -7.80
CA LEU A 27 13.94 8.22 -7.35
C LEU A 27 14.10 8.20 -5.83
N LEU A 28 13.27 7.39 -5.16
CA LEU A 28 13.27 7.22 -3.71
C LEU A 28 14.22 6.08 -3.32
N SER A 29 15.17 6.38 -2.44
CA SER A 29 16.03 5.37 -1.84
C SER A 29 15.33 4.72 -0.64
N PRO A 30 15.29 3.38 -0.54
CA PRO A 30 14.65 2.70 0.58
C PRO A 30 15.44 2.88 1.88
N ARG A 31 14.74 2.80 3.00
CA ARG A 31 15.34 2.55 4.32
C ARG A 31 15.19 1.08 4.66
N ARG A 32 16.27 0.42 5.08
CA ARG A 32 16.19 -0.95 5.58
C ARG A 32 15.64 -0.95 7.01
N VAL A 33 14.66 -1.81 7.27
CA VAL A 33 13.96 -1.91 8.56
C VAL A 33 13.82 -3.38 8.92
N GLN A 34 14.16 -3.74 10.15
CA GLN A 34 13.91 -5.08 10.68
C GLN A 34 12.46 -5.18 11.16
N LEU A 35 11.71 -6.18 10.67
CA LEU A 35 10.39 -6.59 11.15
C LEU A 35 10.53 -7.88 11.96
N GLY A 36 10.09 -7.84 13.22
CA GLY A 36 10.27 -8.96 14.15
C GLY A 36 11.75 -9.33 14.29
N GLU A 37 12.03 -10.62 14.42
CA GLU A 37 13.40 -11.12 14.61
C GLU A 37 14.11 -11.51 13.30
N SER A 38 13.37 -11.93 12.26
CA SER A 38 13.94 -12.63 11.09
C SER A 38 13.82 -11.89 9.75
N THR A 39 12.94 -10.90 9.61
CA THR A 39 12.61 -10.32 8.29
C THR A 39 13.14 -8.90 8.16
N GLU A 40 14.02 -8.64 7.18
CA GLU A 40 14.42 -7.28 6.80
C GLU A 40 13.58 -6.81 5.59
N VAL A 41 13.09 -5.57 5.65
CA VAL A 41 12.32 -4.96 4.55
C VAL A 41 12.93 -3.66 4.07
N ARG A 42 12.64 -3.31 2.83
CA ARG A 42 12.94 -2.01 2.23
C ARG A 42 11.71 -1.12 2.32
N ARG A 43 11.73 -0.18 3.28
CA ARG A 43 10.69 0.82 3.47
C ARG A 43 10.86 1.99 2.51
N LEU A 44 9.88 2.17 1.64
CA LEU A 44 9.86 3.16 0.56
C LEU A 44 8.85 4.28 0.82
N LEU A 45 7.76 4.01 1.53
CA LEU A 45 6.87 5.02 2.10
C LEU A 45 6.59 4.73 3.58
N PRO A 46 6.45 5.76 4.43
CA PRO A 46 6.81 7.15 4.14
C PRO A 46 8.33 7.32 4.03
N ASN A 47 8.78 8.28 3.23
CA ASN A 47 10.19 8.64 3.01
C ASN A 47 10.43 10.14 3.26
N LEU A 48 11.70 10.56 3.24
CA LEU A 48 12.05 11.97 3.23
C LEU A 48 11.49 12.61 1.95
N GLY A 49 10.76 13.73 2.08
CA GLY A 49 10.14 14.44 0.95
C GLY A 49 8.79 13.88 0.51
N ARG A 50 8.58 12.56 0.63
CA ARG A 50 7.37 11.87 0.16
C ARG A 50 6.71 11.05 1.26
N ARG A 51 5.50 11.40 1.68
CA ARG A 51 4.74 10.61 2.67
C ARG A 51 3.73 9.69 2.03
N MET A 52 3.12 10.14 0.93
CA MET A 52 2.02 9.44 0.29
C MET A 52 2.09 9.58 -1.24
N VAL A 53 1.45 8.65 -1.93
CA VAL A 53 1.13 8.69 -3.37
C VAL A 53 -0.35 8.39 -3.50
N GLY A 54 -1.17 9.40 -3.75
CA GLY A 54 -2.60 9.29 -3.49
C GLY A 54 -2.84 8.87 -2.05
N ALA A 55 -3.70 7.89 -1.82
CA ALA A 55 -3.95 7.34 -0.48
C ALA A 55 -2.89 6.32 -0.01
N TRP A 56 -1.96 5.87 -0.86
CA TRP A 56 -0.88 4.95 -0.48
C TRP A 56 0.11 5.67 0.45
N CYS A 57 0.15 5.28 1.73
CA CYS A 57 0.93 5.98 2.76
C CYS A 57 2.06 5.14 3.37
N PHE A 58 2.13 3.86 3.02
CA PHE A 58 3.15 2.94 3.51
C PHE A 58 3.47 1.91 2.42
N VAL A 59 4.76 1.64 2.22
CA VAL A 59 5.24 0.66 1.25
C VAL A 59 6.49 0.01 1.82
N ASP A 60 6.38 -1.25 2.19
CA ASP A 60 7.51 -2.13 2.51
C ASP A 60 7.63 -3.19 1.41
N HIS A 61 8.83 -3.32 0.83
CA HIS A 61 9.19 -4.40 -0.09
C HIS A 61 10.08 -5.39 0.66
N TYR A 62 9.62 -6.63 0.80
CA TYR A 62 10.38 -7.74 1.39
C TYR A 62 10.80 -8.74 0.31
N GLY A 63 11.97 -9.36 0.47
CA GLY A 63 12.47 -10.37 -0.45
C GLY A 63 12.89 -9.92 -1.85
N PRO A 64 13.30 -10.86 -2.72
CA PRO A 64 13.28 -12.31 -2.48
C PRO A 64 14.30 -12.72 -1.42
N ASP A 65 13.81 -13.27 -0.31
CA ASP A 65 14.61 -13.77 0.80
C ASP A 65 14.51 -15.30 0.84
N ASP A 66 15.65 -15.97 1.02
CA ASP A 66 15.73 -17.41 1.21
C ASP A 66 15.47 -17.74 2.68
N ILE A 67 14.29 -18.31 2.95
CA ILE A 67 13.80 -18.64 4.27
C ILE A 67 13.75 -20.15 4.50
N ALA A 68 14.44 -20.98 3.69
CA ALA A 68 14.38 -22.44 3.82
C ALA A 68 14.70 -22.96 5.24
N ASP A 69 15.68 -22.34 5.89
CA ASP A 69 16.17 -22.71 7.22
C ASP A 69 15.74 -21.73 8.32
N GLU A 70 14.83 -20.81 8.00
CA GLU A 70 14.34 -19.74 8.87
C GLU A 70 12.84 -19.91 9.15
N PRO A 71 12.26 -19.29 10.20
CA PRO A 71 10.82 -19.33 10.44
C PRO A 71 9.99 -18.54 9.39
N GLY A 72 10.65 -17.86 8.45
CA GLY A 72 10.01 -16.89 7.56
C GLY A 72 9.51 -15.66 8.31
N MET A 73 8.44 -15.06 7.79
CA MET A 73 7.77 -13.92 8.42
C MET A 73 7.08 -14.36 9.71
N GLN A 74 7.28 -13.65 10.81
CA GLN A 74 6.63 -13.92 12.10
C GLN A 74 6.28 -12.58 12.75
N VAL A 75 5.10 -12.05 12.45
CA VAL A 75 4.61 -10.76 12.97
C VAL A 75 3.50 -11.03 13.99
N PRO A 76 3.76 -10.85 15.31
CA PRO A 76 2.77 -11.11 16.34
C PRO A 76 1.55 -10.17 16.27
N PRO A 77 0.48 -10.45 17.04
CA PRO A 77 -0.71 -9.63 17.09
C PRO A 77 -0.38 -8.15 17.32
N HIS A 78 -0.82 -7.29 16.40
CA HIS A 78 -0.63 -5.85 16.46
C HIS A 78 -1.84 -5.11 15.89
N PRO A 79 -2.11 -3.87 16.33
CA PRO A 79 -3.32 -3.14 15.99
C PRO A 79 -3.13 -2.31 14.72
N HIS A 80 -4.24 -1.98 14.05
CA HIS A 80 -4.34 -0.94 13.03
C HIS A 80 -5.60 -0.09 13.24
N MET A 81 -5.56 1.18 12.83
CA MET A 81 -6.70 2.11 12.84
C MET A 81 -6.60 3.10 11.66
N GLY A 82 -7.73 3.39 11.02
CA GLY A 82 -7.84 4.43 9.98
C GLY A 82 -7.17 4.10 8.65
N LEU A 83 -6.93 2.81 8.34
CA LEU A 83 -6.23 2.38 7.14
C LEU A 83 -6.77 1.06 6.57
N GLN A 84 -6.33 0.73 5.37
CA GLN A 84 -6.35 -0.62 4.84
C GLN A 84 -4.92 -1.13 4.71
N THR A 85 -4.67 -2.41 5.00
CA THR A 85 -3.42 -3.09 4.61
C THR A 85 -3.68 -3.91 3.34
N VAL A 86 -2.71 -3.89 2.44
CA VAL A 86 -2.71 -4.64 1.19
C VAL A 86 -1.48 -5.53 1.18
N SER A 87 -1.70 -6.83 1.30
CA SER A 87 -0.65 -7.85 1.28
C SER A 87 -0.61 -8.48 -0.12
N TRP A 88 0.54 -8.36 -0.80
CA TRP A 88 0.73 -8.86 -2.17
C TRP A 88 2.02 -9.67 -2.30
N LEU A 89 1.89 -10.95 -2.63
CA LEU A 89 3.03 -11.86 -2.77
C LEU A 89 3.39 -12.13 -4.23
N LYS A 90 4.70 -12.23 -4.48
CA LYS A 90 5.31 -12.77 -5.70
C LYS A 90 5.79 -14.20 -5.50
N GLU A 91 6.29 -14.52 -4.31
CA GLU A 91 6.72 -15.85 -3.90
C GLU A 91 6.43 -16.08 -2.42
N GLY A 92 6.21 -17.33 -2.03
CA GLY A 92 5.91 -17.72 -0.65
C GLY A 92 4.42 -17.65 -0.31
N GLU A 93 4.12 -17.82 0.97
CA GLU A 93 2.76 -17.78 1.51
C GLU A 93 2.78 -17.04 2.85
N VAL A 94 1.72 -16.27 3.13
CA VAL A 94 1.51 -15.60 4.42
C VAL A 94 0.14 -15.99 4.96
N LEU A 95 0.10 -16.47 6.20
CA LEU A 95 -1.11 -16.77 6.94
C LEU A 95 -1.52 -15.57 7.79
N HIS A 96 -2.65 -14.97 7.44
CA HIS A 96 -3.27 -13.87 8.14
C HIS A 96 -4.28 -14.38 9.17
N ARG A 97 -4.25 -13.81 10.37
CA ARG A 97 -5.31 -13.95 11.38
C ARG A 97 -5.68 -12.60 11.92
N ASP A 98 -6.97 -12.35 12.14
CA ASP A 98 -7.39 -11.12 12.78
C ASP A 98 -8.46 -11.30 13.87
N SER A 99 -8.64 -10.21 14.60
CA SER A 99 -9.61 -10.06 15.67
C SER A 99 -11.09 -10.10 15.23
N THR A 100 -11.38 -10.05 13.93
CA THR A 100 -12.73 -10.28 13.40
C THR A 100 -13.03 -11.76 13.16
N GLY A 101 -12.00 -12.61 13.34
CA GLY A 101 -12.11 -14.06 13.19
C GLY A 101 -11.63 -14.57 11.84
N SER A 102 -11.06 -13.71 10.98
CA SER A 102 -10.51 -14.16 9.70
C SER A 102 -9.28 -15.03 9.92
N LEU A 103 -9.15 -16.08 9.13
CA LEU A 103 -7.98 -16.96 9.06
C LEU A 103 -7.78 -17.32 7.58
N GLN A 104 -6.77 -16.74 6.94
CA GLN A 104 -6.58 -16.88 5.50
C GLN A 104 -5.10 -16.99 5.12
N THR A 105 -4.75 -18.00 4.34
CA THR A 105 -3.45 -18.06 3.65
C THR A 105 -3.54 -17.27 2.35
N ILE A 106 -2.66 -16.29 2.19
CA ILE A 106 -2.50 -15.47 0.98
C ILE A 106 -1.31 -16.04 0.20
N ARG A 107 -1.54 -16.32 -1.09
CA ARG A 107 -0.55 -16.89 -2.02
C ARG A 107 -0.13 -15.90 -3.10
N PRO A 108 0.89 -16.22 -3.92
CA PRO A 108 1.33 -15.35 -4.98
C PRO A 108 0.21 -15.05 -5.99
N GLY A 109 0.03 -13.77 -6.30
CA GLY A 109 -1.03 -13.31 -7.21
C GLY A 109 -2.41 -13.15 -6.56
N GLU A 110 -2.57 -13.44 -5.27
CA GLU A 110 -3.81 -13.23 -4.52
C GLU A 110 -3.76 -11.91 -3.74
N LEU A 111 -4.92 -11.27 -3.57
CA LEU A 111 -5.06 -10.07 -2.74
C LEU A 111 -5.54 -10.45 -1.33
N GLY A 112 -4.74 -10.12 -0.31
CA GLY A 112 -5.21 -9.94 1.06
C GLY A 112 -5.44 -8.46 1.35
N LEU A 113 -6.69 -8.08 1.65
CA LEU A 113 -7.08 -6.70 1.93
C LEU A 113 -7.75 -6.62 3.29
N MET A 114 -7.06 -6.05 4.28
CA MET A 114 -7.63 -5.83 5.61
C MET A 114 -8.05 -4.36 5.74
N THR A 115 -9.32 -4.09 5.98
CA THR A 115 -9.81 -2.75 6.32
C THR A 115 -9.87 -2.63 7.83
N SER A 116 -9.03 -1.76 8.42
CA SER A 116 -9.01 -1.58 9.88
C SER A 116 -10.20 -0.78 10.39
N GLY A 117 -10.66 0.19 9.58
CA GLY A 117 -11.68 1.16 9.98
C GLY A 117 -11.42 1.70 11.38
N ARG A 118 -12.42 1.58 12.26
CA ARG A 118 -12.35 2.03 13.65
C ARG A 118 -11.24 1.39 14.49
N ALA A 119 -10.90 0.12 14.27
CA ALA A 119 -9.89 -0.66 14.99
C ALA A 119 -9.94 -2.13 14.59
N ILE A 120 -8.78 -2.71 14.30
CA ILE A 120 -8.58 -4.16 14.17
C ILE A 120 -7.20 -4.53 14.73
N SER A 121 -7.01 -5.73 15.25
CA SER A 121 -5.68 -6.33 15.39
C SER A 121 -5.54 -7.57 14.53
N HIS A 122 -4.32 -7.84 14.07
CA HIS A 122 -3.99 -9.02 13.26
C HIS A 122 -2.56 -9.50 13.48
N SER A 123 -2.26 -10.71 13.02
CA SER A 123 -0.93 -11.31 12.93
C SER A 123 -0.70 -11.87 11.52
N GLU A 124 0.55 -11.84 11.07
CA GLU A 124 0.97 -12.38 9.77
C GLU A 124 2.17 -13.31 9.97
N GLU A 125 2.08 -14.55 9.49
CA GLU A 125 3.16 -15.53 9.62
C GLU A 125 3.36 -16.36 8.35
N SER A 126 4.59 -16.75 8.04
CA SER A 126 4.82 -17.83 7.09
C SER A 126 4.34 -19.15 7.71
N PRO A 127 3.41 -19.88 7.06
CA PRO A 127 2.84 -21.11 7.63
C PRO A 127 3.92 -22.20 7.76
N ARG A 128 3.74 -23.19 8.64
CA ARG A 128 4.63 -24.36 8.69
C ARG A 128 3.89 -25.60 8.18
N PRO A 129 4.42 -26.31 7.16
CA PRO A 129 5.59 -25.95 6.33
C PRO A 129 5.32 -24.76 5.39
N HIS A 130 6.36 -24.02 5.00
CA HIS A 130 6.33 -22.94 3.99
C HIS A 130 7.27 -23.23 2.82
N ALA A 131 7.13 -22.45 1.74
CA ALA A 131 8.06 -22.42 0.62
C ALA A 131 9.45 -21.86 1.03
N ARG A 132 10.45 -22.11 0.17
CA ARG A 132 11.83 -21.63 0.35
C ARG A 132 11.97 -20.11 0.26
N LEU A 133 11.23 -19.47 -0.63
CA LEU A 133 11.35 -18.04 -0.90
C LEU A 133 10.14 -17.28 -0.36
N LEU A 134 10.40 -16.08 0.14
CA LEU A 134 9.39 -15.08 0.46
C LEU A 134 9.71 -13.79 -0.29
N HIS A 135 8.78 -13.30 -1.10
CA HIS A 135 8.94 -12.06 -1.89
C HIS A 135 7.58 -11.40 -2.07
N GLY A 136 7.48 -10.11 -1.77
CA GLY A 136 6.22 -9.38 -1.87
C GLY A 136 6.30 -7.96 -1.34
N ALA A 137 5.14 -7.34 -1.26
CA ALA A 137 5.00 -5.99 -0.72
C ALA A 137 3.87 -5.95 0.32
N GLN A 138 4.11 -5.20 1.40
CA GLN A 138 3.09 -4.79 2.34
C GLN A 138 2.83 -3.29 2.13
N LEU A 139 1.59 -2.94 1.83
CA LEU A 139 1.20 -1.56 1.53
C LEU A 139 0.09 -1.12 2.49
N TRP A 140 0.06 0.17 2.85
CA TRP A 140 -1.10 0.74 3.53
C TRP A 140 -1.75 1.83 2.70
N VAL A 141 -3.09 1.82 2.70
CA VAL A 141 -3.95 2.84 2.12
C VAL A 141 -4.62 3.59 3.26
N ALA A 142 -4.41 4.91 3.35
CA ALA A 142 -5.09 5.73 4.34
C ALA A 142 -6.59 5.81 4.03
N LEU A 143 -7.44 5.59 5.04
CA LEU A 143 -8.88 5.82 4.88
C LEU A 143 -9.16 7.32 4.96
N PRO A 144 -10.00 7.87 4.05
CA PRO A 144 -10.49 9.24 4.16
C PRO A 144 -11.37 9.39 5.41
N ASP A 145 -11.54 10.62 5.90
CA ASP A 145 -12.25 10.90 7.15
C ASP A 145 -13.66 10.29 7.17
N ALA A 146 -14.35 10.33 6.02
CA ALA A 146 -15.69 9.74 5.86
C ALA A 146 -15.76 8.22 6.12
N HIS A 147 -14.65 7.50 5.99
CA HIS A 147 -14.62 6.03 6.07
C HIS A 147 -13.71 5.47 7.16
N ARG A 148 -12.85 6.29 7.78
CA ARG A 148 -11.86 5.83 8.78
C ARG A 148 -12.46 5.23 10.05
N HIS A 149 -13.78 5.34 10.25
CA HIS A 149 -14.51 4.75 11.38
C HIS A 149 -15.42 3.57 10.99
N THR A 150 -15.34 3.08 9.75
CA THR A 150 -16.12 1.91 9.29
C THR A 150 -15.79 0.65 10.10
N ASP A 151 -16.62 -0.37 9.94
CA ASP A 151 -16.46 -1.66 10.59
C ASP A 151 -15.21 -2.39 10.04
N PRO A 152 -14.37 -2.96 10.92
CA PRO A 152 -13.21 -3.72 10.48
C PRO A 152 -13.67 -4.99 9.75
N HIS A 153 -12.97 -5.34 8.68
CA HIS A 153 -13.23 -6.56 7.91
C HIS A 153 -12.00 -6.94 7.08
N PHE A 154 -12.01 -8.17 6.57
CA PHE A 154 -10.98 -8.71 5.69
C PHE A 154 -11.60 -9.23 4.41
N GLU A 155 -10.96 -8.97 3.28
CA GLU A 155 -11.30 -9.49 1.96
C GLU A 155 -10.12 -10.30 1.42
N HIS A 156 -10.44 -11.48 0.87
CA HIS A 156 -9.50 -12.30 0.10
C HIS A 156 -10.02 -12.48 -1.30
N HIS A 157 -9.17 -12.16 -2.28
CA HIS A 157 -9.51 -12.32 -3.70
C HIS A 157 -8.40 -13.15 -4.36
N ALA A 158 -8.73 -14.41 -4.67
CA ALA A 158 -7.80 -15.33 -5.31
C ALA A 158 -7.63 -15.05 -6.82
N ASP A 159 -8.67 -14.51 -7.45
CA ASP A 159 -8.68 -14.19 -8.88
C ASP A 159 -8.79 -12.68 -9.08
N LEU A 160 -7.85 -12.10 -9.80
CA LEU A 160 -7.81 -10.66 -10.09
C LEU A 160 -7.85 -10.39 -11.60
N PRO A 161 -8.53 -9.30 -12.03
CA PRO A 161 -8.55 -8.90 -13.42
C PRO A 161 -7.14 -8.60 -13.94
N THR A 162 -6.95 -8.84 -15.24
CA THR A 162 -5.70 -8.53 -15.92
C THR A 162 -5.92 -7.66 -17.14
N VAL A 163 -5.01 -6.71 -17.36
CA VAL A 163 -4.88 -5.96 -18.60
C VAL A 163 -3.60 -6.43 -19.30
N THR A 164 -3.65 -6.62 -20.62
CA THR A 164 -2.52 -7.15 -21.39
C THR A 164 -2.22 -6.30 -22.61
N ALA A 165 -0.93 -6.14 -22.91
CA ALA A 165 -0.42 -5.58 -24.16
C ALA A 165 0.82 -6.39 -24.60
N PRO A 166 1.34 -6.22 -25.83
CA PRO A 166 2.58 -6.89 -26.23
C PRO A 166 3.72 -6.64 -25.23
N GLY A 167 4.20 -7.70 -24.59
CA GLY A 167 5.27 -7.64 -23.58
C GLY A 167 4.84 -7.15 -22.19
N LEU A 168 3.54 -6.91 -21.94
CA LEU A 168 3.02 -6.47 -20.65
C LEU A 168 1.83 -7.34 -20.21
N ARG A 169 1.88 -7.82 -18.96
CA ARG A 169 0.71 -8.32 -18.22
C ARG A 169 0.57 -7.55 -16.91
N ALA A 170 -0.51 -6.80 -16.76
CA ALA A 170 -0.84 -6.05 -15.55
C ALA A 170 -1.93 -6.81 -14.76
N THR A 171 -1.65 -7.22 -13.53
CA THR A 171 -2.65 -7.77 -12.60
C THR A 171 -3.16 -6.64 -11.72
N LEU A 172 -4.46 -6.36 -11.73
CA LEU A 172 -5.04 -5.24 -11.03
C LEU A 172 -5.35 -5.60 -9.58
N ILE A 173 -4.54 -5.09 -8.65
CA ILE A 173 -4.59 -5.38 -7.22
C ILE A 173 -5.72 -4.58 -6.57
N LEU A 174 -5.76 -3.27 -6.74
CA LEU A 174 -6.78 -2.41 -6.12
C LEU A 174 -7.18 -1.28 -7.07
N GLY A 175 -8.46 -0.90 -7.06
CA GLY A 175 -8.96 0.23 -7.86
C GLY A 175 -9.17 -0.11 -9.33
N GLY A 176 -8.78 0.80 -10.25
CA GLY A 176 -9.07 0.70 -11.68
C GLY A 176 -7.88 1.03 -12.59
N LEU A 177 -7.75 0.33 -13.72
CA LEU A 177 -6.75 0.61 -14.76
C LEU A 177 -7.30 0.16 -16.11
N ASP A 178 -7.23 1.04 -17.13
CA ASP A 178 -7.63 0.73 -18.52
C ASP A 178 -9.00 0.03 -18.65
N GLY A 179 -9.99 0.56 -17.92
CA GLY A 179 -11.37 0.04 -17.90
C GLY A 179 -11.59 -1.22 -17.04
N ALA A 180 -10.52 -1.92 -16.62
CA ALA A 180 -10.61 -3.00 -15.65
C ALA A 180 -10.73 -2.46 -14.22
N ARG A 181 -11.36 -3.23 -13.32
CA ARG A 181 -11.59 -2.87 -11.92
C ARG A 181 -11.38 -4.07 -10.99
N SER A 182 -10.51 -3.91 -9.99
CA SER A 182 -10.30 -4.90 -8.93
C SER A 182 -11.59 -5.11 -8.12
N PRO A 183 -11.85 -6.34 -7.64
CA PRO A 183 -12.97 -6.62 -6.74
C PRO A 183 -12.77 -6.09 -5.32
N GLY A 184 -11.54 -5.74 -4.91
CA GLY A 184 -11.25 -5.24 -3.56
C GLY A 184 -11.86 -3.85 -3.29
N THR A 185 -12.43 -3.66 -2.10
CA THR A 185 -13.05 -2.39 -1.73
C THR A 185 -12.02 -1.28 -1.59
N ALA A 186 -12.20 -0.21 -2.36
CA ALA A 186 -11.41 1.02 -2.26
C ALA A 186 -12.29 2.19 -1.80
N TYR A 187 -11.74 3.05 -0.94
CA TYR A 187 -12.43 4.22 -0.37
C TYR A 187 -11.99 5.56 -0.96
N THR A 188 -11.05 5.54 -1.91
CA THR A 188 -10.60 6.68 -2.70
C THR A 188 -10.41 6.26 -4.17
N PRO A 189 -10.43 7.18 -5.13
CA PRO A 189 -9.90 6.92 -6.47
C PRO A 189 -8.43 6.49 -6.38
N ILE A 190 -8.15 5.24 -6.77
CA ILE A 190 -6.85 4.60 -6.55
C ILE A 190 -6.57 3.59 -7.65
N VAL A 191 -5.29 3.28 -7.83
CA VAL A 191 -4.82 2.14 -8.62
C VAL A 191 -3.63 1.49 -7.92
N GLY A 192 -3.65 0.16 -7.85
CA GLY A 192 -2.50 -0.68 -7.52
C GLY A 192 -2.45 -1.82 -8.52
N ALA A 193 -1.34 -2.00 -9.24
CA ALA A 193 -1.21 -3.05 -10.24
C ALA A 193 0.20 -3.66 -10.25
N ASP A 194 0.28 -4.99 -10.32
CA ASP A 194 1.52 -5.73 -10.55
C ASP A 194 1.74 -5.94 -12.05
N LEU A 195 2.79 -5.32 -12.58
CA LEU A 195 3.14 -5.28 -13.99
C LEU A 195 4.31 -6.24 -14.24
N ALA A 196 4.04 -7.33 -14.96
CA ALA A 196 5.05 -8.21 -15.52
C ALA A 196 5.43 -7.72 -16.92
N LEU A 197 6.70 -7.39 -17.11
CA LEU A 197 7.29 -6.97 -18.37
C LEU A 197 8.16 -8.11 -18.92
N SER A 198 7.91 -8.53 -20.15
CA SER A 198 8.77 -9.48 -20.85
C SER A 198 10.00 -8.79 -21.43
N ARG A 199 11.09 -9.54 -21.64
CA ARG A 199 12.25 -9.07 -22.40
C ARG A 199 11.82 -8.45 -23.73
N GLY A 200 12.30 -7.23 -23.99
CA GLY A 200 12.00 -6.47 -25.20
C GLY A 200 10.67 -5.72 -25.14
N ALA A 201 9.99 -5.69 -23.99
CA ALA A 201 8.81 -4.85 -23.80
C ALA A 201 9.16 -3.37 -24.04
N ASP A 202 8.30 -2.70 -24.79
CA ASP A 202 8.28 -1.25 -24.99
C ASP A 202 6.80 -0.85 -25.13
N VAL A 203 6.22 -0.38 -24.03
CA VAL A 203 4.77 -0.16 -23.91
C VAL A 203 4.49 1.23 -23.31
N ARG A 204 3.40 1.84 -23.76
CA ARG A 204 2.86 3.08 -23.18
C ARG A 204 1.56 2.73 -22.47
N LEU A 205 1.60 2.65 -21.15
CA LEU A 205 0.44 2.34 -20.33
C LEU A 205 -0.42 3.61 -20.15
N PRO A 206 -1.72 3.62 -20.52
CA PRO A 206 -2.58 4.78 -20.29
C PRO A 206 -2.72 5.09 -18.79
N LEU A 207 -2.64 6.37 -18.44
CA LEU A 207 -2.77 6.87 -17.07
C LEU A 207 -3.86 7.96 -17.00
N ASP A 208 -4.51 8.04 -15.85
CA ASP A 208 -5.35 9.17 -15.48
C ASP A 208 -4.47 10.37 -15.06
N PRO A 209 -4.56 11.53 -15.73
CA PRO A 209 -3.74 12.70 -15.41
C PRO A 209 -4.04 13.35 -14.06
N ASP A 210 -5.21 13.09 -13.47
CA ASP A 210 -5.59 13.63 -12.16
C ASP A 210 -4.93 12.85 -11.00
N PHE A 211 -4.37 11.68 -11.28
CA PHE A 211 -3.66 10.87 -10.30
C PHE A 211 -2.19 11.28 -10.19
N GLU A 212 -1.61 11.15 -9.00
CA GLU A 212 -0.17 10.96 -8.85
C GLU A 212 0.20 9.48 -8.88
N TYR A 213 1.41 9.18 -9.37
CA TYR A 213 1.89 7.81 -9.48
C TYR A 213 3.27 7.61 -8.87
N ALA A 214 3.55 6.37 -8.54
CA ALA A 214 4.88 5.86 -8.30
C ALA A 214 4.99 4.41 -8.77
N VAL A 215 6.21 3.99 -9.12
CA VAL A 215 6.50 2.63 -9.56
C VAL A 215 7.56 2.02 -8.66
N LEU A 216 7.21 0.93 -7.98
CA LEU A 216 8.12 0.10 -7.20
C LEU A 216 8.70 -0.99 -8.08
N SER A 217 10.02 -1.11 -8.17
CA SER A 217 10.67 -2.23 -8.86
C SER A 217 10.79 -3.45 -7.94
N MET A 218 10.16 -4.56 -8.32
CA MET A 218 10.09 -5.79 -7.51
C MET A 218 11.22 -6.76 -7.87
N SER A 219 11.46 -6.98 -9.16
CA SER A 219 12.50 -7.87 -9.70
C SER A 219 12.89 -7.49 -11.12
N GLY A 220 14.11 -7.81 -11.53
CA GLY A 220 14.64 -7.40 -12.83
C GLY A 220 14.83 -5.89 -12.93
N GLU A 221 15.55 -5.46 -13.96
CA GLU A 221 15.71 -4.03 -14.26
C GLU A 221 14.69 -3.60 -15.32
N ALA A 222 13.98 -2.51 -15.05
CA ALA A 222 13.08 -1.87 -15.99
C ALA A 222 13.44 -0.40 -16.17
N HIS A 223 13.00 0.20 -17.27
CA HIS A 223 13.03 1.64 -17.48
C HIS A 223 11.60 2.18 -17.39
N VAL A 224 11.39 3.10 -16.46
CA VAL A 224 10.09 3.73 -16.20
C VAL A 224 10.22 5.21 -16.54
N ASP A 225 9.46 5.68 -17.52
CA ASP A 225 9.55 7.05 -18.02
C ASP A 225 11.01 7.44 -18.39
N GLY A 226 11.75 6.49 -18.99
CA GLY A 226 13.15 6.64 -19.38
C GLY A 226 14.17 6.57 -18.23
N VAL A 227 13.74 6.35 -16.98
CA VAL A 227 14.62 6.21 -15.81
C VAL A 227 14.83 4.73 -15.49
N PRO A 228 16.07 4.23 -15.39
CA PRO A 228 16.32 2.87 -14.95
C PRO A 228 15.93 2.72 -13.48
N VAL A 229 15.19 1.66 -13.16
CA VAL A 229 14.77 1.31 -11.81
C VAL A 229 15.25 -0.10 -11.46
N LEU A 230 16.05 -0.18 -10.40
CA LEU A 230 16.58 -1.44 -9.88
C LEU A 230 15.66 -2.02 -8.81
N PRO A 231 15.62 -3.36 -8.61
CA PRO A 231 14.81 -3.97 -7.57
C PRO A 231 15.00 -3.33 -6.19
N GLY A 232 13.89 -3.05 -5.52
CA GLY A 232 13.88 -2.40 -4.21
C GLY A 232 13.96 -0.88 -4.23
N SER A 233 13.92 -0.26 -5.42
CA SER A 233 13.76 1.19 -5.57
C SER A 233 12.33 1.56 -5.98
N MET A 234 11.95 2.82 -5.72
CA MET A 234 10.66 3.37 -6.13
C MET A 234 10.84 4.70 -6.84
N LEU A 235 10.23 4.86 -8.00
CA LEU A 235 10.24 6.11 -8.76
C LEU A 235 8.90 6.82 -8.58
N TYR A 236 8.89 7.96 -7.91
CA TYR A 236 7.73 8.84 -7.87
C TYR A 236 7.66 9.68 -9.15
N LEU A 237 6.46 9.73 -9.71
CA LEU A 237 6.19 10.34 -11.01
C LEU A 237 5.44 11.67 -10.85
N GLY A 238 4.59 11.83 -9.82
CA GLY A 238 3.70 13.01 -9.75
C GLY A 238 2.54 12.92 -10.74
N CYS A 239 1.86 14.05 -10.96
CA CYS A 239 0.59 14.10 -11.69
C CYS A 239 0.76 14.53 -13.15
N GLY A 240 -0.36 14.64 -13.87
CA GLY A 240 -0.42 15.24 -15.21
C GLY A 240 0.05 14.34 -16.35
N ARG A 241 0.28 13.04 -16.09
CA ARG A 241 0.61 12.06 -17.13
C ARG A 241 -0.64 11.42 -17.68
N THR A 242 -0.74 11.39 -18.99
CA THR A 242 -1.76 10.60 -19.72
C THR A 242 -1.27 9.20 -20.07
N GLU A 243 0.03 8.95 -20.00
CA GLU A 243 0.63 7.65 -20.27
C GLU A 243 1.96 7.47 -19.53
N LEU A 244 2.38 6.21 -19.36
CA LEU A 244 3.64 5.81 -18.76
C LEU A 244 4.44 4.93 -19.72
N PRO A 245 5.56 5.42 -20.27
CA PRO A 245 6.50 4.60 -21.02
C PRO A 245 7.18 3.59 -20.10
N LEU A 246 7.12 2.31 -20.45
CA LEU A 246 7.77 1.21 -19.76
C LEU A 246 8.60 0.40 -20.77
N ARG A 247 9.87 0.16 -20.45
CA ARG A 247 10.77 -0.66 -21.27
C ARG A 247 11.52 -1.67 -20.41
N ALA A 248 11.75 -2.88 -20.93
CA ALA A 248 12.52 -3.90 -20.22
C ALA A 248 13.47 -4.65 -21.17
N ASP A 249 14.76 -4.67 -20.85
CA ASP A 249 15.80 -5.38 -21.61
C ASP A 249 15.94 -6.86 -21.18
N ALA A 250 15.29 -7.22 -20.08
CA ALA A 250 15.10 -8.57 -19.56
C ALA A 250 13.71 -8.68 -18.93
N ASP A 251 13.30 -9.87 -18.49
CA ASP A 251 12.05 -10.00 -17.75
C ASP A 251 12.14 -9.20 -16.44
N ALA A 252 11.11 -8.40 -16.16
CA ALA A 252 11.05 -7.54 -14.99
C ALA A 252 9.64 -7.51 -14.40
N SER A 253 9.54 -7.22 -13.10
CA SER A 253 8.29 -7.03 -12.38
C SER A 253 8.35 -5.69 -11.67
N VAL A 254 7.36 -4.84 -11.93
CA VAL A 254 7.20 -3.56 -11.26
C VAL A 254 5.77 -3.41 -10.77
N MET A 255 5.56 -2.68 -9.67
CA MET A 255 4.23 -2.38 -9.14
C MET A 255 3.91 -0.90 -9.37
N LEU A 256 2.82 -0.63 -10.09
CA LEU A 256 2.26 0.71 -10.25
C LEU A 256 1.35 1.02 -9.07
N LEU A 257 1.63 2.10 -8.37
CA LEU A 257 0.80 2.65 -7.32
C LEU A 257 0.38 4.06 -7.74
N GLY A 258 -0.90 4.37 -7.68
CA GLY A 258 -1.39 5.70 -7.97
C GLY A 258 -2.75 5.98 -7.36
N GLY A 259 -3.18 7.22 -7.45
CA GLY A 259 -4.46 7.68 -6.93
C GLY A 259 -4.58 9.19 -7.00
N GLU A 260 -5.79 9.68 -6.80
CA GLU A 260 -6.03 11.10 -6.62
C GLU A 260 -5.19 11.61 -5.42
N PRO A 261 -4.46 12.73 -5.55
CA PRO A 261 -3.73 13.33 -4.44
C PRO A 261 -4.55 13.43 -3.16
N PHE A 262 -4.08 12.77 -2.11
CA PHE A 262 -4.81 12.75 -0.84
C PHE A 262 -4.63 14.09 -0.10
N GLU A 263 -5.71 14.86 0.00
CA GLU A 263 -5.68 16.24 0.51
C GLU A 263 -5.64 16.34 2.04
N GLU A 264 -6.14 15.33 2.76
CA GLU A 264 -6.25 15.40 4.22
C GLU A 264 -4.90 15.29 4.93
N GLU A 265 -4.76 15.99 6.04
CA GLU A 265 -3.58 15.89 6.89
C GLU A 265 -3.70 14.73 7.88
N LEU A 266 -2.67 13.89 7.93
CA LEU A 266 -2.66 12.66 8.71
C LEU A 266 -1.64 12.72 9.84
N ILE A 267 -1.97 12.07 10.96
CA ILE A 267 -0.97 11.62 11.93
C ILE A 267 -0.80 10.12 11.75
N MET A 268 0.37 9.72 11.25
CA MET A 268 0.81 8.33 11.28
C MET A 268 1.74 8.14 12.46
N PHE A 269 1.35 7.31 13.42
CA PHE A 269 2.19 6.91 14.54
C PHE A 269 2.07 5.41 14.76
N TRP A 270 3.21 4.71 14.68
CA TRP A 270 3.26 3.26 14.70
C TRP A 270 2.31 2.67 13.65
N ASN A 271 1.22 2.01 14.08
CA ASN A 271 0.25 1.36 13.21
C ASN A 271 -1.11 2.09 13.17
N TRP A 272 -1.16 3.34 13.60
CA TRP A 272 -2.40 4.12 13.63
C TRP A 272 -2.32 5.33 12.71
N ILE A 273 -3.38 5.53 11.94
CA ILE A 273 -3.62 6.73 11.15
C ILE A 273 -4.79 7.50 11.76
N GLY A 274 -4.46 8.61 12.42
CA GLY A 274 -5.41 9.52 13.06
C GLY A 274 -5.41 10.91 12.42
N ARG A 275 -6.18 11.83 12.99
CA ARG A 275 -6.21 13.26 12.66
C ARG A 275 -5.79 14.15 13.83
N SER A 276 -5.69 13.60 15.04
CA SER A 276 -5.24 14.34 16.23
C SER A 276 -4.34 13.50 17.14
N GLN A 277 -3.55 14.18 17.97
CA GLN A 277 -2.71 13.51 18.96
C GLN A 277 -3.56 12.75 19.98
N GLU A 278 -4.73 13.30 20.34
CA GLU A 278 -5.66 12.72 21.30
C GLU A 278 -6.18 11.37 20.81
N GLU A 279 -6.50 11.26 19.51
CA GLU A 279 -6.91 10.00 18.89
C GLU A 279 -5.82 8.93 18.98
N ILE A 280 -4.57 9.30 18.65
CA ILE A 280 -3.42 8.38 18.74
C ILE A 280 -3.15 7.97 20.19
N ALA A 281 -3.22 8.92 21.12
CA ALA A 281 -3.02 8.63 22.54
C ALA A 281 -4.12 7.71 23.09
N GLN A 282 -5.37 7.88 22.64
CA GLN A 282 -6.46 6.98 23.01
C GLN A 282 -6.27 5.60 22.39
N ALA A 283 -5.96 5.50 21.10
CA ALA A 283 -5.67 4.23 20.43
C ALA A 283 -4.53 3.46 21.13
N ARG A 284 -3.50 4.17 21.58
CA ARG A 284 -2.43 3.57 22.39
C ARG A 284 -2.92 3.00 23.70
N ARG A 285 -3.68 3.78 24.49
CA ARG A 285 -4.23 3.29 25.77
C ARG A 285 -5.12 2.06 25.54
N ASP A 286 -6.02 2.15 24.56
CA ASP A 286 -6.96 1.06 24.25
C ASP A 286 -6.25 -0.23 23.85
N TRP A 287 -5.12 -0.13 23.14
CA TRP A 287 -4.29 -1.29 22.80
C TRP A 287 -3.58 -1.86 24.02
N MET A 288 -2.94 -1.01 24.84
CA MET A 288 -2.23 -1.46 26.04
C MET A 288 -3.17 -2.05 27.10
N GLU A 289 -4.43 -1.64 27.12
CA GLU A 289 -5.48 -2.14 28.03
C GLU A 289 -6.27 -3.33 27.44
N GLY A 290 -6.13 -3.61 26.14
CA GLY A 290 -6.78 -4.74 25.47
C GLY A 290 -8.28 -4.58 25.21
N THR A 291 -8.78 -3.35 25.00
CA THR A 291 -10.23 -3.08 24.97
C THR A 291 -10.83 -2.93 23.56
N ARG A 292 -10.16 -2.21 22.66
CA ARG A 292 -10.77 -1.73 21.39
C ARG A 292 -10.42 -2.55 20.15
N PHE A 293 -9.26 -3.23 20.14
CA PHE A 293 -8.71 -3.86 18.93
C PHE A 293 -9.04 -5.36 18.82
N GLY A 294 -9.91 -5.86 19.69
CA GLY A 294 -10.24 -7.28 19.77
C GLY A 294 -9.04 -8.17 20.08
N GLU A 295 -9.21 -9.48 19.94
CA GLU A 295 -8.21 -10.49 20.27
C GLU A 295 -7.91 -11.36 19.03
N VAL A 296 -6.64 -11.48 18.67
CA VAL A 296 -6.18 -12.42 17.63
C VAL A 296 -5.97 -13.79 18.28
N LYS A 297 -6.77 -14.77 17.87
CA LYS A 297 -6.70 -16.13 18.42
C LYS A 297 -5.87 -17.04 17.54
N GLY A 298 -5.07 -17.92 18.15
CA GLY A 298 -4.34 -18.99 17.47
C GLY A 298 -2.95 -18.62 16.91
N TYR A 299 -2.43 -17.44 17.26
CA TYR A 299 -1.01 -17.11 17.10
C TYR A 299 -0.22 -17.56 18.34
N ASP A 300 0.97 -18.14 18.16
CA ASP A 300 1.84 -18.58 19.26
C ASP A 300 2.76 -17.44 19.72
N GLY A 301 2.23 -16.55 20.55
CA GLY A 301 3.00 -15.45 21.13
C GLY A 301 2.13 -14.31 21.66
N PRO A 302 2.69 -13.43 22.50
CA PRO A 302 1.97 -12.28 23.03
C PRO A 302 1.79 -11.19 21.95
N PRO A 303 0.77 -10.32 22.11
CA PRO A 303 0.64 -9.12 21.30
C PRO A 303 1.84 -8.17 21.47
N LEU A 304 2.20 -7.44 20.40
CA LEU A 304 3.28 -6.46 20.45
C LEU A 304 2.92 -5.25 21.32
N PRO A 305 3.73 -4.86 22.31
CA PRO A 305 3.47 -3.64 23.07
C PRO A 305 3.66 -2.40 22.20
N ALA A 306 2.79 -1.39 22.37
CA ALA A 306 2.92 -0.14 21.64
C ALA A 306 4.12 0.69 22.16
N PRO A 307 4.88 1.36 21.28
CA PRO A 307 5.94 2.27 21.70
C PRO A 307 5.38 3.44 22.51
N GLU A 308 6.19 4.04 23.38
CA GLU A 308 5.84 5.28 24.08
C GLU A 308 5.58 6.43 23.10
N LEU A 309 4.67 7.32 23.47
CA LEU A 309 4.46 8.55 22.71
C LEU A 309 5.71 9.44 22.81
N PRO A 310 6.13 10.09 21.71
CA PRO A 310 7.26 11.00 21.76
C PRO A 310 6.94 12.21 22.64
N PRO A 311 7.96 12.85 23.26
CA PRO A 311 7.76 14.07 24.05
C PRO A 311 7.30 15.26 23.21
N THR A 312 7.57 15.23 21.90
CA THR A 312 7.15 16.26 20.95
C THR A 312 5.72 16.00 20.47
N PRO A 313 4.85 17.02 20.41
CA PRO A 313 3.50 16.84 19.93
C PRO A 313 3.43 16.26 18.52
N LEU A 314 2.56 15.27 18.33
CA LEU A 314 2.26 14.72 17.03
C LEU A 314 1.43 15.73 16.24
N LYS A 315 1.89 16.08 15.04
CA LYS A 315 1.21 17.07 14.18
C LYS A 315 0.69 16.40 12.92
N PRO A 316 -0.57 16.66 12.54
CA PRO A 316 -1.09 16.26 11.24
C PRO A 316 -0.21 16.84 10.13
N ARG A 317 0.07 16.04 9.11
CA ARG A 317 0.79 16.51 7.93
C ARG A 317 0.17 15.93 6.67
N GLY A 318 0.14 16.73 5.61
CA GLY A 318 -0.27 16.29 4.29
C GLY A 318 0.73 15.35 3.61
N ARG A 319 0.47 15.05 2.34
CA ARG A 319 1.22 14.11 1.51
C ARG A 319 2.70 14.47 1.25
N THR A 320 3.06 15.75 1.31
CA THR A 320 4.43 16.26 1.15
C THR A 320 4.94 16.87 2.45
N ARG A 321 6.26 16.87 2.65
CA ARG A 321 6.89 17.53 3.80
C ARG A 321 6.93 19.05 3.63
#